data_AF-A0A3A4ZUR5-F1
#
_entry.id   AF-A0A3A4ZUR5-F1
#
_cell.length_a   1.000
_cell.length_b   1.000
_cell.length_c   1.000
_cell.angle_alpha   90.00
_cell.angle_beta   90.00
_cell.angle_gamma   90.00
#
_symmetry.space_group_name_H-M   'P 1'
#
loop_
_entity.id
_entity.type
_entity.pdbx_description
1 polymer ?
#
loop_
_entity_poly.entity_id
_entity_poly.type
_entity_poly.pdbx_seq_one_letter_code
_entity_poly.pdbx_strand_id
1 'polypeptide(L)'
;MRTRTRRVTRFLVFSACIFMLSIGGCAAPGPDIPTRSVQSQESPPWPGNQYSPKLPSGIETLDAAKKDLPKVLQTRTLDEGAGVRFSGKLDFNRPENQKNLIEYLKFVQVYMLIHDAKGEFKYMLPRGGITLLEDRINVNPAFTLFYADLLDTQIKVEKRDDEIRYSWPDVNWKIVNETLVGKGIAAQYRPLYQRPYRIQCGDLVSFFFKKQTDAERFADDLFFIQRTLKKQNDDRHAGFESRAAEYRKLSVKPPISEEQRKLIVQANALNQEKKHTKAIDHYLRAVDLDPVSYPAAYFNLALLSAQVNRFKVAISYMKQYLLLEPDAKDARSAQDKIYEWELKVQEGAQ
;
A
#
# COMPACT_ATOMS: atom_id res chain seq x y z
N MET A 1 -2.52 73.24 -16.58
CA MET A 1 -2.28 74.01 -17.82
C MET A 1 -2.19 73.01 -18.98
N ARG A 2 -3.13 73.10 -19.94
CA ARG A 2 -3.17 72.52 -21.32
C ARG A 2 -2.88 71.00 -21.51
N THR A 3 -3.86 70.12 -21.72
CA THR A 3 -4.74 69.82 -22.90
C THR A 3 -4.06 69.22 -24.14
N ARG A 4 -4.79 68.25 -24.76
CA ARG A 4 -4.80 67.74 -26.16
C ARG A 4 -3.89 66.53 -26.48
N THR A 5 -4.27 65.48 -27.24
CA THR A 5 -5.52 65.07 -27.93
C THR A 5 -5.44 63.57 -28.33
N ARG A 6 -6.62 62.95 -28.53
CA ARG A 6 -6.87 61.60 -29.07
C ARG A 6 -6.20 61.29 -30.42
N ARG A 7 -5.93 60.00 -30.67
CA ARG A 7 -6.31 59.33 -31.94
C ARG A 7 -6.70 57.87 -31.70
N VAL A 8 -7.90 57.56 -32.20
CA VAL A 8 -8.56 56.25 -32.23
C VAL A 8 -8.32 55.67 -33.62
N THR A 9 -7.83 54.44 -33.72
CA THR A 9 -7.69 53.73 -34.99
C THR A 9 -8.88 52.78 -35.16
N ARG A 10 -9.81 53.16 -36.05
CA ARG A 10 -10.89 52.30 -36.54
C ARG A 10 -10.32 51.36 -37.61
N PHE A 11 -10.55 50.06 -37.49
CA PHE A 11 -10.57 49.15 -38.64
C PHE A 11 -12.02 48.76 -38.91
N LEU A 12 -12.49 49.11 -40.11
CA LEU A 12 -13.72 48.62 -40.73
C LEU A 12 -13.54 47.15 -41.11
N VAL A 13 -14.48 46.28 -40.75
CA VAL A 13 -14.80 45.09 -41.56
C VAL A 13 -16.32 44.95 -41.66
N PHE A 14 -16.75 44.75 -42.90
CA PHE A 14 -18.11 44.75 -43.41
C PHE A 14 -19.03 43.71 -42.77
N SER A 15 -20.26 44.15 -42.51
CA SER A 15 -21.41 43.30 -42.20
C SER A 15 -21.99 42.77 -43.51
N ALA A 16 -22.02 41.45 -43.69
CA ALA A 16 -22.77 40.78 -44.75
C ALA A 16 -23.86 39.92 -44.12
N CYS A 17 -25.10 40.41 -44.19
CA CYS A 17 -26.31 39.66 -43.89
C CYS A 17 -26.49 38.59 -44.99
N ILE A 18 -26.52 37.31 -44.61
CA ILE A 18 -26.97 36.23 -45.49
C ILE A 18 -28.29 35.70 -44.96
N PHE A 19 -29.31 35.78 -45.82
CA PHE A 19 -30.66 35.27 -45.64
C PHE A 19 -30.65 33.76 -45.33
N MET A 20 -31.33 33.37 -44.24
CA MET A 20 -31.71 31.98 -43.99
C MET A 20 -32.88 31.61 -44.92
N LEU A 21 -32.59 30.84 -45.97
CA LEU A 21 -33.56 30.06 -46.72
C LEU A 21 -33.56 28.65 -46.14
N SER A 22 -34.65 28.30 -45.46
CA SER A 22 -34.96 26.95 -45.01
C SER A 22 -35.27 26.04 -46.20
N ILE A 23 -34.39 25.08 -46.46
CA ILE A 23 -34.69 23.95 -47.34
C ILE A 23 -34.40 22.68 -46.54
N GLY A 24 -35.46 21.95 -46.22
CA GLY A 24 -35.37 20.60 -45.68
C GLY A 24 -34.72 19.70 -46.74
N GLY A 25 -33.64 19.02 -46.35
CA GLY A 25 -32.92 18.07 -47.19
C GLY A 25 -32.35 16.96 -46.31
N CYS A 26 -32.71 15.73 -46.65
CA CYS A 26 -32.37 14.49 -45.96
C CYS A 26 -30.86 14.36 -45.71
N ALA A 27 -30.50 13.95 -44.48
CA ALA A 27 -29.12 13.69 -44.10
C ALA A 27 -28.56 12.48 -44.88
N ALA A 28 -27.53 12.72 -45.70
CA ALA A 28 -26.66 11.67 -46.21
C ALA A 28 -25.61 11.31 -45.14
N PRO A 29 -25.24 10.03 -44.99
CA PRO A 29 -24.22 9.62 -44.04
C PRO A 29 -22.85 10.13 -44.48
N GLY A 30 -22.14 10.80 -43.56
CA GLY A 30 -20.75 11.23 -43.77
C GLY A 30 -19.79 10.04 -43.83
N PRO A 31 -18.57 10.23 -44.36
CA PRO A 31 -17.63 9.14 -44.58
C PRO A 31 -17.20 8.53 -43.24
N ASP A 32 -17.25 7.19 -43.19
CA ASP A 32 -16.81 6.37 -42.05
C ASP A 32 -15.37 6.70 -41.68
N ILE A 33 -15.18 7.35 -40.53
CA ILE A 33 -13.89 7.38 -39.85
C ILE A 33 -13.71 6.00 -39.25
N PRO A 34 -12.72 5.19 -39.66
CA PRO A 34 -12.54 3.88 -39.08
C PRO A 34 -12.13 4.07 -37.62
N THR A 35 -13.06 3.86 -36.70
CA THR A 35 -12.77 3.61 -35.29
C THR A 35 -11.95 2.33 -35.26
N ARG A 36 -10.63 2.48 -35.25
CA ARG A 36 -9.72 1.40 -34.94
C ARG A 36 -10.00 1.02 -33.49
N SER A 37 -10.93 0.08 -33.29
CA SER A 37 -11.08 -0.61 -32.02
C SER A 37 -9.75 -1.28 -31.76
N VAL A 38 -8.93 -0.68 -30.89
CA VAL A 38 -7.85 -1.40 -30.26
C VAL A 38 -8.54 -2.47 -29.44
N GLN A 39 -8.75 -3.64 -30.03
CA GLN A 39 -9.01 -4.86 -29.27
C GLN A 39 -7.75 -5.06 -28.43
N SER A 40 -7.75 -4.53 -27.21
CA SER A 40 -6.85 -5.02 -26.18
C SER A 40 -7.12 -6.51 -26.12
N GLN A 41 -6.11 -7.33 -26.42
CA GLN A 41 -6.17 -8.76 -26.11
C GLN A 41 -6.42 -8.87 -24.61
N GLU A 42 -7.68 -9.04 -24.23
CA GLU A 42 -8.04 -9.33 -22.86
C GLU A 42 -7.48 -10.72 -22.56
N SER A 43 -6.69 -10.81 -21.48
CA SER A 43 -6.24 -12.10 -20.96
C SER A 43 -7.44 -13.03 -20.80
N PRO A 44 -7.28 -14.34 -21.06
CA PRO A 44 -8.38 -15.29 -20.92
C PRO A 44 -9.00 -15.21 -19.50
N PRO A 45 -10.33 -15.36 -19.38
CA PRO A 45 -11.01 -15.26 -18.10
C PRO A 45 -10.51 -16.35 -17.15
N TRP A 46 -10.32 -15.99 -15.88
CA TRP A 46 -9.85 -16.94 -14.88
C TRP A 46 -10.91 -17.99 -14.54
N PRO A 47 -10.50 -19.23 -14.21
CA PRO A 47 -11.40 -20.20 -13.60
C PRO A 47 -12.05 -19.62 -12.33
N GLY A 48 -13.38 -19.64 -12.25
CA GLY A 48 -14.12 -19.20 -11.06
C GLY A 48 -13.91 -17.73 -10.66
N ASN A 49 -13.57 -16.85 -11.62
CA ASN A 49 -13.29 -15.43 -11.38
C ASN A 49 -12.11 -15.19 -10.40
N GLN A 50 -11.17 -16.12 -10.28
CA GLN A 50 -10.02 -15.99 -9.37
C GLN A 50 -8.69 -16.35 -10.02
N TYR A 51 -7.67 -15.55 -9.75
CA TYR A 51 -6.29 -15.80 -10.13
C TYR A 51 -5.43 -16.12 -8.91
N SER A 52 -4.72 -17.24 -8.98
CA SER A 52 -3.66 -17.58 -8.05
C SER A 52 -2.33 -17.05 -8.57
N PRO A 53 -1.55 -16.30 -7.76
CA PRO A 53 -0.29 -15.74 -8.19
C PRO A 53 0.74 -16.83 -8.49
N LYS A 54 1.65 -16.51 -9.41
CA LYS A 54 2.78 -17.35 -9.82
C LYS A 54 4.08 -16.58 -9.68
N LEU A 55 5.21 -17.28 -9.88
CA LEU A 55 6.51 -16.61 -9.92
C LEU A 55 6.58 -15.70 -11.16
N PRO A 56 6.85 -14.38 -10.99
CA PRO A 56 6.97 -13.47 -12.11
C PRO A 56 8.20 -13.79 -12.97
N SER A 57 8.03 -13.77 -14.29
CA SER A 57 9.13 -13.99 -15.24
C SER A 57 10.11 -12.83 -15.22
N GLY A 58 11.42 -13.10 -15.12
CA GLY A 58 12.48 -12.09 -15.09
C GLY A 58 12.65 -11.35 -13.75
N ILE A 59 11.93 -11.76 -12.70
CA ILE A 59 12.10 -11.26 -11.33
C ILE A 59 12.72 -12.37 -10.48
N GLU A 60 14.00 -12.20 -10.18
CA GLU A 60 14.80 -13.22 -9.48
C GLU A 60 15.24 -12.78 -8.08
N THR A 61 15.05 -11.50 -7.74
CA THR A 61 15.49 -10.93 -6.47
C THR A 61 14.36 -10.18 -5.76
N LEU A 62 14.46 -10.10 -4.44
CA LEU A 62 13.52 -9.37 -3.61
C LEU A 62 13.46 -7.88 -4.02
N ASP A 63 14.61 -7.30 -4.32
CA ASP A 63 14.73 -5.92 -4.80
C ASP A 63 14.07 -5.71 -6.16
N ALA A 64 14.20 -6.68 -7.08
CA ALA A 64 13.55 -6.61 -8.38
C ALA A 64 12.03 -6.59 -8.24
N ALA A 65 11.47 -7.49 -7.41
CA ALA A 65 10.03 -7.52 -7.13
C ALA A 65 9.55 -6.20 -6.53
N LYS A 66 10.24 -5.68 -5.50
CA LYS A 66 9.90 -4.39 -4.87
C LYS A 66 9.98 -3.20 -5.83
N LYS A 67 10.94 -3.21 -6.77
CA LYS A 67 11.10 -2.17 -7.80
C LYS A 67 10.06 -2.27 -8.92
N ASP A 68 9.35 -3.39 -9.02
CA ASP A 68 8.32 -3.60 -10.05
C ASP A 68 6.95 -3.07 -9.62
N LEU A 69 6.62 -3.19 -8.32
CA LEU A 69 5.38 -2.70 -7.71
C LEU A 69 4.98 -1.25 -8.08
N PRO A 70 5.88 -0.23 -8.15
CA PRO A 70 5.50 1.13 -8.50
C PRO A 70 4.89 1.26 -9.90
N LYS A 71 5.19 0.33 -10.81
CA LYS A 71 4.68 0.36 -12.20
C LYS A 71 3.17 0.16 -12.28
N VAL A 72 2.58 -0.51 -11.28
CA VAL A 72 1.14 -0.79 -11.22
C VAL A 72 0.44 0.00 -10.11
N LEU A 73 1.17 0.49 -9.11
CA LEU A 73 0.57 1.26 -8.00
C LEU A 73 0.45 2.77 -8.28
N GLN A 74 1.32 3.36 -9.11
CA GLN A 74 1.32 4.81 -9.32
C GLN A 74 0.17 5.28 -10.21
N THR A 75 -0.66 6.19 -9.70
CA THR A 75 -1.74 6.83 -10.46
C THR A 75 -1.23 8.07 -11.19
N ARG A 76 -0.96 7.94 -12.50
CA ARG A 76 -0.64 9.10 -13.38
C ARG A 76 -1.86 9.56 -14.17
N THR A 77 -2.76 8.63 -14.48
CA THR A 77 -4.06 8.87 -15.13
C THR A 77 -5.18 8.16 -14.35
N LEU A 78 -6.43 8.45 -14.68
CA LEU A 78 -7.59 7.76 -14.06
C LEU A 78 -7.64 6.26 -14.40
N ASP A 79 -6.97 5.85 -15.48
CA ASP A 79 -6.92 4.47 -15.98
C ASP A 79 -5.79 3.64 -15.36
N GLU A 80 -4.92 4.27 -14.57
CA GLU A 80 -3.70 3.67 -14.00
C GLU A 80 -3.71 3.69 -12.46
N GLY A 81 -2.74 3.01 -11.85
CA GLY A 81 -2.57 2.92 -10.41
C GLY A 81 -3.55 1.96 -9.73
N ALA A 82 -3.55 1.95 -8.40
CA ALA A 82 -4.43 1.10 -7.61
C ALA A 82 -5.43 1.93 -6.79
N GLY A 83 -6.70 1.51 -6.83
CA GLY A 83 -7.67 1.92 -5.81
C GLY A 83 -7.33 1.24 -4.49
N VAL A 84 -7.53 1.92 -3.37
CA VAL A 84 -7.17 1.44 -2.03
C VAL A 84 -8.40 1.51 -1.13
N ARG A 85 -8.66 0.43 -0.39
CA ARG A 85 -9.63 0.40 0.71
C ARG A 85 -8.93 -0.13 1.95
N PHE A 86 -9.13 0.55 3.08
CA PHE A 86 -8.64 0.08 4.37
C PHE A 86 -9.77 -0.60 5.13
N SER A 87 -9.46 -1.70 5.80
CA SER A 87 -10.44 -2.51 6.55
C SER A 87 -10.20 -2.50 8.06
N GLY A 88 -9.28 -1.65 8.56
CA GLY A 88 -8.96 -1.58 9.99
C GLY A 88 -9.79 -0.59 10.82
N LYS A 89 -9.40 -0.44 12.10
CA LYS A 89 -10.17 0.17 13.21
C LYS A 89 -10.80 1.54 13.02
N LEU A 90 -10.28 2.38 12.12
CA LEU A 90 -10.88 3.69 11.86
C LEU A 90 -12.31 3.56 11.27
N ASP A 91 -12.62 2.39 10.69
CA ASP A 91 -13.90 1.98 10.09
C ASP A 91 -14.63 3.10 9.33
N PHE A 92 -13.90 3.92 8.58
CA PHE A 92 -14.50 4.98 7.77
C PHE A 92 -15.21 4.45 6.52
N ASN A 93 -15.31 3.11 6.38
CA ASN A 93 -15.98 2.46 5.27
C ASN A 93 -17.51 2.63 5.31
N ARG A 94 -18.05 2.91 6.50
CA ARG A 94 -19.48 3.04 6.72
C ARG A 94 -19.93 4.50 6.70
N PRO A 95 -21.13 4.80 6.19
CA PRO A 95 -21.66 6.17 6.15
C PRO A 95 -21.63 6.88 7.50
N GLU A 96 -21.95 6.18 8.59
CA GLU A 96 -21.94 6.73 9.95
C GLU A 96 -20.57 7.23 10.43
N ASN A 97 -19.48 6.72 9.84
CA ASN A 97 -18.11 7.06 10.20
C ASN A 97 -17.47 8.05 9.20
N GLN A 98 -18.27 8.77 8.41
CA GLN A 98 -17.79 9.72 7.40
C GLN A 98 -16.85 10.79 7.98
N LYS A 99 -17.01 11.19 9.24
CA LYS A 99 -16.10 12.13 9.91
C LYS A 99 -14.65 11.61 9.95
N ASN A 100 -14.45 10.31 10.17
CA ASN A 100 -13.12 9.70 10.18
C ASN A 100 -12.47 9.74 8.79
N LEU A 101 -13.27 9.53 7.73
CA LEU A 101 -12.82 9.70 6.35
C LEU A 101 -12.38 11.14 6.10
N ILE A 102 -13.18 12.13 6.53
CA ILE A 102 -12.89 13.55 6.34
C ILE A 102 -11.60 13.97 7.06
N GLU A 103 -11.40 13.53 8.30
CA GLU A 103 -10.14 13.79 9.03
C GLU A 103 -8.94 13.17 8.33
N TYR A 104 -9.07 11.93 7.85
CA TYR A 104 -8.02 11.27 7.08
C TYR A 104 -7.67 12.04 5.80
N LEU A 105 -8.68 12.47 5.05
CA LEU A 105 -8.54 13.15 3.77
C LEU A 105 -7.87 14.53 3.87
N LYS A 106 -7.79 15.15 5.06
CA LYS A 106 -7.00 16.38 5.27
C LYS A 106 -5.51 16.21 4.97
N PHE A 107 -5.00 14.97 5.05
CA PHE A 107 -3.58 14.67 4.88
C PHE A 107 -3.26 13.97 3.55
N VAL A 108 -4.27 13.69 2.72
CA VAL A 108 -4.14 12.80 1.55
C VAL A 108 -4.75 13.44 0.32
N GLN A 109 -3.96 13.51 -0.75
CA GLN A 109 -4.48 13.88 -2.06
C GLN A 109 -5.10 12.66 -2.72
N VAL A 110 -6.33 12.79 -3.19
CA VAL A 110 -7.10 11.71 -3.80
C VAL A 110 -7.71 12.22 -5.11
N TYR A 111 -7.57 11.45 -6.19
CA TYR A 111 -8.22 11.75 -7.47
C TYR A 111 -9.72 11.52 -7.42
N MET A 112 -10.13 10.44 -6.75
CA MET A 112 -11.51 9.96 -6.74
C MET A 112 -11.85 9.20 -5.46
N LEU A 113 -13.04 9.43 -4.93
CA LEU A 113 -13.66 8.63 -3.87
C LEU A 113 -14.85 7.87 -4.47
N ILE A 114 -14.92 6.57 -4.21
CA ILE A 114 -16.00 5.71 -4.69
C ILE A 114 -16.86 5.25 -3.53
N HIS A 115 -18.17 5.51 -3.65
CA HIS A 115 -19.20 4.98 -2.78
C HIS A 115 -20.20 4.14 -3.58
N ASP A 116 -20.93 3.25 -2.92
CA ASP A 116 -22.09 2.61 -3.55
C ASP A 116 -23.36 3.46 -3.42
N ALA A 117 -24.47 2.95 -3.97
CA ALA A 117 -25.80 3.59 -3.88
C ALA A 117 -26.29 3.83 -2.45
N LYS A 118 -25.76 3.12 -1.44
CA LYS A 118 -26.11 3.29 -0.02
C LYS A 118 -25.17 4.29 0.69
N GLY A 119 -24.18 4.83 -0.02
CA GLY A 119 -23.19 5.74 0.53
C GLY A 119 -22.02 5.03 1.23
N GLU A 120 -21.92 3.71 1.15
CA GLU A 120 -20.77 2.99 1.73
C GLU A 120 -19.52 3.22 0.89
N PHE A 121 -18.42 3.56 1.55
CA PHE A 121 -17.13 3.77 0.90
C PHE A 121 -16.55 2.42 0.41
N LYS A 122 -16.21 2.36 -0.88
CA LYS A 122 -15.67 1.15 -1.53
C LYS A 122 -14.17 1.23 -1.71
N TYR A 123 -13.64 2.32 -2.28
CA TYR A 123 -12.20 2.57 -2.37
C TYR A 123 -11.93 4.03 -2.74
N MET A 124 -10.70 4.47 -2.48
CA MET A 124 -10.18 5.74 -2.96
C MET A 124 -9.13 5.50 -4.03
N LEU A 125 -9.01 6.41 -4.99
CA LEU A 125 -7.89 6.44 -5.92
C LEU A 125 -6.93 7.55 -5.50
N PRO A 126 -5.82 7.23 -4.80
CA PRO A 126 -4.93 8.26 -4.28
C PRO A 126 -4.18 8.98 -5.41
N ARG A 127 -3.99 10.29 -5.27
CA ARG A 127 -3.21 11.12 -6.19
C ARG A 127 -1.77 11.15 -5.67
N GLY A 128 -0.99 10.15 -6.08
CA GLY A 128 0.31 9.89 -5.47
C GLY A 128 0.15 9.29 -4.07
N GLY A 129 1.10 9.52 -3.17
CA GLY A 129 0.96 9.12 -1.75
C GLY A 129 1.09 7.62 -1.47
N ILE A 130 1.27 6.77 -2.48
CA ILE A 130 1.77 5.41 -2.29
C ILE A 130 3.30 5.46 -2.30
N THR A 131 3.90 5.35 -1.12
CA THR A 131 5.34 5.30 -0.91
C THR A 131 5.76 3.87 -0.65
N LEU A 132 6.67 3.36 -1.46
CA LEU A 132 7.30 2.07 -1.23
C LEU A 132 8.56 2.28 -0.41
N LEU A 133 8.60 1.65 0.75
CA LEU A 133 9.80 1.54 1.58
C LEU A 133 10.31 0.11 1.51
N GLU A 134 11.50 -0.09 2.05
CA GLU A 134 12.20 -1.38 2.03
C GLU A 134 11.35 -2.52 2.60
N ASP A 135 10.54 -2.24 3.62
CA ASP A 135 9.80 -3.23 4.39
C ASP A 135 8.27 -3.13 4.24
N ARG A 136 7.75 -2.11 3.53
CA ARG A 136 6.32 -1.83 3.49
C ARG A 136 5.86 -1.00 2.30
N ILE A 137 4.56 -1.05 2.05
CA ILE A 137 3.83 -0.11 1.23
C ILE A 137 3.08 0.85 2.16
N ASN A 138 3.37 2.14 2.06
CA ASN A 138 2.64 3.19 2.76
C ASN A 138 1.68 3.87 1.79
N VAL A 139 0.39 3.88 2.12
CA VAL A 139 -0.58 4.79 1.53
C VAL A 139 -0.80 5.90 2.56
N ASN A 140 -0.07 7.00 2.35
CA ASN A 140 0.12 8.13 3.26
C ASN A 140 -1.18 8.62 3.93
N PRO A 141 -1.19 9.00 5.24
CA PRO A 141 -0.31 8.54 6.32
C PRO A 141 -0.91 7.37 7.13
N ALA A 142 -2.17 6.99 6.91
CA ALA A 142 -2.86 6.08 7.83
C ALA A 142 -2.82 4.60 7.42
N PHE A 143 -2.39 4.26 6.19
CA PHE A 143 -2.31 2.86 5.78
C PHE A 143 -0.87 2.44 5.55
N THR A 144 -0.47 1.44 6.29
CA THR A 144 0.82 0.78 6.14
C THR A 144 0.59 -0.70 6.03
N LEU A 145 1.02 -1.28 4.91
CA LEU A 145 1.09 -2.72 4.69
C LEU A 145 2.55 -3.14 4.75
N PHE A 146 2.98 -3.77 5.84
CA PHE A 146 4.31 -4.35 5.90
C PHE A 146 4.34 -5.63 5.07
N TYR A 147 5.43 -5.88 4.35
CA TYR A 147 5.57 -7.14 3.60
C TYR A 147 5.56 -8.36 4.53
N ALA A 148 5.99 -8.19 5.79
CA ALA A 148 5.91 -9.22 6.81
C ALA A 148 4.46 -9.60 7.21
N ASP A 149 3.46 -8.74 6.96
CA ASP A 149 2.03 -9.09 7.16
C ASP A 149 1.51 -10.07 6.12
N LEU A 150 2.23 -10.20 5.01
CA LEU A 150 1.83 -11.11 3.95
C LEU A 150 2.17 -12.56 4.31
N LEU A 151 3.05 -12.85 5.28
CA LEU A 151 3.56 -14.21 5.52
C LEU A 151 2.48 -15.28 5.71
N ASP A 152 1.36 -14.91 6.34
CA ASP A 152 0.22 -15.79 6.62
C ASP A 152 -1.02 -15.46 5.77
N THR A 153 -0.89 -14.52 4.81
CA THR A 153 -2.00 -14.08 3.96
C THR A 153 -2.08 -14.91 2.68
N GLN A 154 -3.27 -15.39 2.31
CA GLN A 154 -3.48 -15.93 0.97
C GLN A 154 -3.58 -14.80 -0.06
N ILE A 155 -2.58 -14.70 -0.93
CA ILE A 155 -2.60 -13.74 -2.05
C ILE A 155 -3.39 -14.37 -3.21
N LYS A 156 -4.41 -13.67 -3.68
CA LYS A 156 -5.20 -14.00 -4.87
C LYS A 156 -5.79 -12.73 -5.47
N VAL A 157 -6.11 -12.79 -6.75
CA VAL A 157 -6.92 -11.75 -7.40
C VAL A 157 -8.32 -12.29 -7.58
N GLU A 158 -9.31 -11.50 -7.17
CA GLU A 158 -10.72 -11.80 -7.35
C GLU A 158 -11.30 -10.80 -8.36
N LYS A 159 -11.88 -11.31 -9.44
CA LYS A 159 -12.70 -10.49 -10.33
C LYS A 159 -14.09 -10.38 -9.68
N ARG A 160 -14.42 -9.17 -9.27
CA ARG A 160 -15.68 -8.84 -8.64
C ARG A 160 -16.62 -8.29 -9.71
N ASP A 161 -17.74 -8.97 -9.89
CA ASP A 161 -18.88 -8.46 -10.65
C ASP A 161 -19.81 -7.65 -9.74
N ASP A 162 -19.25 -7.00 -8.71
CA ASP A 162 -20.01 -6.18 -7.79
C ASP A 162 -20.78 -5.17 -8.66
N GLU A 163 -22.12 -5.23 -8.65
CA GLU A 163 -22.96 -4.16 -9.17
C GLU A 163 -22.66 -2.92 -8.33
N ILE A 164 -21.63 -2.17 -8.70
CA ILE A 164 -21.46 -0.80 -8.25
C ILE A 164 -22.60 -0.03 -8.92
N ARG A 165 -23.82 -0.16 -8.36
CA ARG A 165 -24.90 0.78 -8.64
C ARG A 165 -24.42 2.10 -8.07
N TYR A 166 -23.87 2.92 -8.95
CA TYR A 166 -23.14 4.12 -8.58
C TYR A 166 -24.01 5.07 -7.75
N SER A 167 -23.46 5.56 -6.64
CA SER A 167 -23.57 6.98 -6.35
C SER A 167 -22.31 7.67 -6.89
N TRP A 168 -22.46 8.92 -7.29
CA TRP A 168 -21.50 9.68 -8.09
C TRP A 168 -20.06 9.58 -7.57
N PRO A 169 -19.06 9.21 -8.40
CA PRO A 169 -17.67 9.35 -7.99
C PRO A 169 -17.37 10.83 -7.77
N ASP A 170 -16.90 11.18 -6.57
CA ASP A 170 -16.51 12.54 -6.25
C ASP A 170 -15.15 12.81 -6.86
N VAL A 171 -15.13 13.52 -7.98
CA VAL A 171 -13.89 14.08 -8.55
C VAL A 171 -13.70 15.50 -8.08
N ASN A 172 -12.43 15.89 -7.89
CA ASN A 172 -12.07 17.23 -7.40
C ASN A 172 -12.80 17.63 -6.12
N TRP A 173 -12.97 16.68 -5.19
CA TRP A 173 -13.62 16.93 -3.91
C TRP A 173 -12.86 17.95 -3.06
N LYS A 174 -13.59 18.60 -2.17
CA LYS A 174 -13.08 19.54 -1.16
C LYS A 174 -13.86 19.37 0.13
N ILE A 175 -13.23 19.72 1.24
CA ILE A 175 -13.90 19.80 2.55
C ILE A 175 -14.43 21.22 2.71
N VAL A 176 -15.75 21.36 2.87
CA VAL A 176 -16.43 22.64 3.13
C VAL A 176 -17.30 22.46 4.36
N ASN A 177 -17.06 23.24 5.42
CA ASN A 177 -17.81 23.14 6.69
C ASN A 177 -17.92 21.69 7.21
N GLU A 178 -16.77 21.00 7.32
CA GLU A 178 -16.68 19.59 7.76
C GLU A 178 -17.48 18.60 6.90
N THR A 179 -17.88 18.99 5.69
CA THR A 179 -18.63 18.15 4.75
C THR A 179 -17.78 17.90 3.51
N LEU A 180 -17.77 16.66 3.04
CA LEU A 180 -17.15 16.31 1.77
C LEU A 180 -18.05 16.79 0.62
N VAL A 181 -17.52 17.66 -0.23
CA VAL A 181 -18.23 18.19 -1.39
C VAL A 181 -17.43 17.89 -2.66
N GLY A 182 -17.94 17.00 -3.51
CA GLY A 182 -17.39 16.68 -4.83
C GLY A 182 -18.14 17.33 -5.98
N LYS A 183 -17.48 17.44 -7.14
CA LYS A 183 -18.19 17.58 -8.42
C LYS A 183 -18.41 16.16 -8.94
N GLY A 184 -19.62 15.65 -8.85
CA GLY A 184 -19.97 14.40 -9.52
C GLY A 184 -19.79 14.54 -11.04
N ILE A 185 -19.21 13.52 -11.69
CA ILE A 185 -19.29 13.43 -13.15
C ILE A 185 -20.70 12.95 -13.48
N ALA A 186 -21.49 13.74 -14.21
CA ALA A 186 -22.79 13.34 -14.75
C ALA A 186 -22.63 12.17 -15.77
N ALA A 187 -22.38 10.96 -15.29
CA ALA A 187 -22.30 9.74 -16.08
C ALA A 187 -23.57 8.91 -15.87
N GLN A 188 -24.50 8.96 -16.83
CA GLN A 188 -25.31 7.78 -17.10
C GLN A 188 -24.32 6.64 -17.42
N TYR A 189 -24.24 5.63 -16.55
CA TYR A 189 -23.54 4.36 -16.73
C TYR A 189 -22.22 4.45 -17.52
N ARG A 190 -21.12 4.96 -16.92
CA ARG A 190 -19.78 4.79 -17.50
C ARG A 190 -19.03 3.64 -16.80
N PRO A 191 -18.84 2.48 -17.45
CA PRO A 191 -18.01 1.37 -16.96
C PRO A 191 -16.53 1.76 -16.75
N LEU A 192 -16.12 2.94 -17.24
CA LEU A 192 -14.73 3.39 -17.33
C LEU A 192 -13.98 3.49 -16.00
N TYR A 193 -14.67 3.53 -14.85
CA TYR A 193 -14.03 3.65 -13.53
C TYR A 193 -14.12 2.38 -12.68
N GLN A 194 -14.64 1.29 -13.24
CA GLN A 194 -14.65 0.01 -12.55
C GLN A 194 -13.22 -0.49 -12.36
N ARG A 195 -12.93 -0.90 -11.14
CA ARG A 195 -11.69 -1.59 -10.77
C ARG A 195 -12.07 -2.97 -10.22
N PRO A 196 -12.53 -3.89 -11.09
CA PRO A 196 -13.17 -5.13 -10.65
C PRO A 196 -12.17 -6.12 -10.07
N TYR A 197 -10.87 -5.92 -10.30
CA TYR A 197 -9.83 -6.85 -9.86
C TYR A 197 -9.35 -6.46 -8.47
N ARG A 198 -9.78 -7.22 -7.46
CA ARG A 198 -9.47 -6.98 -6.05
C ARG A 198 -8.38 -7.94 -5.56
N ILE A 199 -7.43 -7.40 -4.79
CA ILE A 199 -6.46 -8.18 -4.02
C ILE A 199 -6.59 -7.76 -2.56
N GLN A 200 -6.92 -8.71 -1.69
CA GLN A 200 -7.00 -8.50 -0.24
C GLN A 200 -5.65 -8.86 0.40
N CYS A 201 -5.08 -7.96 1.19
CA CYS A 201 -3.84 -8.17 1.92
C CYS A 201 -4.13 -8.20 3.44
N GLY A 202 -4.24 -9.41 3.99
CA GLY A 202 -4.64 -9.66 5.38
C GLY A 202 -6.02 -9.08 5.68
N ASP A 203 -6.26 -8.66 6.92
CA ASP A 203 -7.48 -7.93 7.31
C ASP A 203 -7.32 -6.40 7.21
N LEU A 204 -6.21 -5.94 6.60
CA LEU A 204 -5.80 -4.55 6.67
C LEU A 204 -6.25 -3.73 5.46
N VAL A 205 -5.99 -4.21 4.25
CA VAL A 205 -6.12 -3.39 3.04
C VAL A 205 -6.51 -4.22 1.83
N SER A 206 -7.32 -3.65 0.95
CA SER A 206 -7.57 -4.18 -0.39
C SER A 206 -7.07 -3.20 -1.45
N PHE A 207 -6.46 -3.75 -2.50
CA PHE A 207 -6.09 -3.04 -3.71
C PHE A 207 -7.05 -3.38 -4.86
N PHE A 208 -7.41 -2.39 -5.66
CA PHE A 208 -8.36 -2.51 -6.76
C PHE A 208 -7.74 -2.01 -8.06
N PHE A 209 -7.74 -2.86 -9.09
CA PHE A 209 -7.14 -2.58 -10.38
C PHE A 209 -8.19 -2.55 -11.48
N LYS A 210 -7.97 -1.65 -12.45
CA LYS A 210 -8.81 -1.56 -13.66
C LYS A 210 -8.49 -2.68 -14.65
N LYS A 211 -7.20 -2.98 -14.84
CA LYS A 211 -6.72 -3.98 -15.79
C LYS A 211 -6.40 -5.29 -15.09
N GLN A 212 -6.78 -6.40 -15.72
CA GLN A 212 -6.46 -7.74 -15.25
C GLN A 212 -4.95 -7.93 -15.10
N THR A 213 -4.19 -7.53 -16.13
CA THR A 213 -2.73 -7.67 -16.19
C THR A 213 -1.99 -6.94 -15.08
N ASP A 214 -2.49 -5.77 -14.66
CA ASP A 214 -1.86 -4.99 -13.58
C ASP A 214 -2.10 -5.67 -12.23
N ALA A 215 -3.29 -6.26 -12.05
CA ALA A 215 -3.65 -7.02 -10.86
C ALA A 215 -2.85 -8.33 -10.74
N GLU A 216 -2.76 -9.10 -11.83
CA GLU A 216 -1.94 -10.33 -11.90
C GLU A 216 -0.48 -10.02 -11.55
N ARG A 217 0.09 -8.98 -12.19
CA ARG A 217 1.46 -8.54 -11.96
C ARG A 217 1.71 -8.13 -10.50
N PHE A 218 0.81 -7.31 -9.93
CA PHE A 218 0.91 -6.92 -8.52
C PHE A 218 0.84 -8.14 -7.60
N ALA A 219 -0.06 -9.09 -7.87
CA ALA A 219 -0.20 -10.31 -7.07
C ALA A 219 1.04 -11.21 -7.18
N ASP A 220 1.61 -11.37 -8.38
CA ASP A 220 2.83 -12.15 -8.62
C ASP A 220 4.03 -11.54 -7.88
N ASP A 221 4.19 -10.21 -7.92
CA ASP A 221 5.26 -9.50 -7.19
C ASP A 221 5.12 -9.68 -5.67
N LEU A 222 3.91 -9.49 -5.13
CA LEU A 222 3.65 -9.70 -3.71
C LEU A 222 3.89 -11.16 -3.30
N PHE A 223 3.53 -12.11 -4.15
CA PHE A 223 3.77 -13.54 -3.92
C PHE A 223 5.26 -13.86 -3.90
N PHE A 224 6.05 -13.29 -4.81
CA PHE A 224 7.51 -13.44 -4.79
C PHE A 224 8.12 -12.88 -3.49
N ILE A 225 7.69 -11.68 -3.08
CA ILE A 225 8.12 -11.04 -1.83
C ILE A 225 7.76 -11.94 -0.63
N GLN A 226 6.50 -12.36 -0.54
CA GLN A 226 5.99 -13.23 0.53
C GLN A 226 6.81 -14.52 0.64
N ARG A 227 7.02 -15.22 -0.47
CA ARG A 227 7.76 -16.49 -0.50
C ARG A 227 9.21 -16.32 -0.07
N THR A 228 9.87 -15.27 -0.56
CA THR A 228 11.27 -14.98 -0.19
C THR A 228 11.39 -14.65 1.30
N LEU A 229 10.51 -13.81 1.83
CA LEU A 229 10.51 -13.46 3.25
C LEU A 229 10.16 -14.66 4.14
N LYS A 230 9.23 -15.51 3.71
CA LYS A 230 8.89 -16.76 4.43
C LYS A 230 10.10 -17.66 4.53
N LYS A 231 10.80 -17.89 3.42
CA LYS A 231 12.05 -18.68 3.42
C LYS A 231 13.09 -18.09 4.37
N GLN A 232 13.35 -16.78 4.31
CA GLN A 232 14.30 -16.12 5.22
C GLN A 232 13.90 -16.28 6.70
N ASN A 233 12.61 -16.18 7.00
CA ASN A 233 12.10 -16.36 8.35
C ASN A 233 12.30 -17.82 8.82
N ASP A 234 11.91 -18.79 7.99
CA ASP A 234 12.06 -20.21 8.27
C ASP A 234 13.54 -20.57 8.48
N ASP A 235 14.45 -20.07 7.64
CA ASP A 235 15.89 -20.28 7.75
C ASP A 235 16.46 -19.70 9.06
N ARG A 236 15.98 -18.52 9.50
CA ARG A 236 16.38 -17.91 10.79
C ARG A 236 15.92 -18.76 11.98
N HIS A 237 14.69 -19.24 11.94
CA HIS A 237 14.10 -20.01 13.03
C HIS A 237 14.58 -21.47 13.06
N ALA A 238 15.00 -22.03 11.91
CA ALA A 238 15.45 -23.41 11.79
C ALA A 238 16.61 -23.70 12.75
N GLY A 239 16.41 -24.65 13.67
CA GLY A 239 17.42 -25.04 14.65
C GLY A 239 17.84 -23.93 15.62
N PHE A 240 17.09 -22.82 15.72
CA PHE A 240 17.43 -21.74 16.66
C PHE A 240 17.43 -22.23 18.12
N GLU A 241 16.46 -23.06 18.51
CA GLU A 241 16.39 -23.59 19.87
C GLU A 241 17.59 -24.48 20.22
N SER A 242 18.04 -25.32 19.28
CA SER A 242 19.24 -26.14 19.45
C SER A 242 20.49 -25.27 19.61
N ARG A 243 20.66 -24.28 18.73
CA ARG A 243 21.78 -23.32 18.80
C ARG A 243 21.77 -22.53 20.11
N ALA A 244 20.60 -22.11 20.58
CA ALA A 244 20.46 -21.42 21.86
C ALA A 244 20.81 -22.35 23.05
N ALA A 245 20.40 -23.63 23.00
CA ALA A 245 20.76 -24.60 24.03
C ALA A 245 22.28 -24.87 24.09
N GLU A 246 22.94 -24.95 22.94
CA GLU A 246 24.40 -25.05 22.86
C GLU A 246 25.09 -23.78 23.37
N TYR A 247 24.62 -22.60 22.93
CA TYR A 247 25.10 -21.31 23.37
C TYR A 247 25.10 -21.17 24.90
N ARG A 248 24.01 -21.60 25.57
CA ARG A 248 23.91 -21.55 27.03
C ARG A 248 24.95 -22.42 27.74
N LYS A 249 25.35 -23.56 27.15
CA LYS A 249 26.35 -24.48 27.71
C LYS A 249 27.79 -23.97 27.59
N LEU A 250 28.05 -22.98 26.73
CA LEU A 250 29.39 -22.43 26.52
C LEU A 250 29.84 -21.60 27.72
N SER A 251 30.98 -21.97 28.31
CA SER A 251 31.66 -21.17 29.35
C SER A 251 32.25 -19.87 28.80
N VAL A 252 32.66 -19.87 27.53
CA VAL A 252 33.15 -18.69 26.80
C VAL A 252 32.23 -18.47 25.60
N LYS A 253 31.55 -17.32 25.56
CA LYS A 253 30.60 -17.01 24.49
C LYS A 253 31.34 -16.70 23.17
N PRO A 254 30.76 -17.05 22.00
CA PRO A 254 31.36 -16.74 20.71
C PRO A 254 31.59 -15.23 20.56
N PRO A 255 32.76 -14.78 20.07
CA PRO A 255 32.98 -13.38 19.80
C PRO A 255 32.13 -12.94 18.60
N ILE A 256 31.69 -11.68 18.61
CA ILE A 256 31.08 -11.06 17.42
C ILE A 256 32.15 -10.79 16.37
N SER A 257 31.85 -11.06 15.10
CA SER A 257 32.73 -10.69 13.99
C SER A 257 32.75 -9.17 13.77
N GLU A 258 33.77 -8.63 13.10
CA GLU A 258 33.84 -7.19 12.83
C GLU A 258 32.72 -6.70 11.90
N GLU A 259 32.28 -7.52 10.93
CA GLU A 259 31.13 -7.16 10.09
C GLU A 259 29.83 -7.17 10.91
N GLN A 260 29.66 -8.13 11.83
CA GLN A 260 28.52 -8.14 12.75
C GLN A 260 28.53 -6.93 13.68
N ARG A 261 29.70 -6.59 14.24
CA ARG A 261 29.91 -5.39 15.07
C ARG A 261 29.51 -4.11 14.31
N LYS A 262 29.94 -3.97 13.07
CA LYS A 262 29.60 -2.82 12.21
C LYS A 262 28.08 -2.68 12.03
N LEU A 263 27.38 -3.79 11.73
CA LEU A 263 25.91 -3.77 11.58
C LEU A 263 25.22 -3.36 12.89
N ILE A 264 25.68 -3.88 14.04
CA ILE A 264 25.15 -3.52 15.36
C ILE A 264 25.34 -2.02 15.63
N VAL A 265 26.54 -1.48 15.38
CA VAL A 265 26.83 -0.05 15.59
C VAL A 265 25.96 0.83 14.70
N GLN A 266 25.79 0.47 13.43
CA GLN A 266 24.91 1.18 12.51
C GLN A 266 23.44 1.10 12.94
N ALA A 267 22.97 -0.06 13.42
CA ALA A 267 21.62 -0.23 13.95
C ALA A 267 21.38 0.69 15.16
N ASN A 268 22.34 0.75 16.09
CA ASN A 268 22.28 1.64 17.25
C ASN A 268 22.18 3.12 16.85
N ALA A 269 23.01 3.57 15.91
CA ALA A 269 22.99 4.95 15.41
C ALA A 269 21.64 5.28 14.73
N LEU A 270 21.13 4.38 13.89
CA LEU A 270 19.82 4.54 13.26
C LEU A 270 18.68 4.60 14.28
N ASN A 271 18.76 3.84 15.37
CA ASN A 271 17.80 3.91 16.46
C ASN A 271 17.84 5.26 17.20
N GLN A 272 19.04 5.79 17.47
CA GLN A 272 19.20 7.12 18.07
C GLN A 272 18.59 8.22 17.19
N GLU A 273 18.67 8.07 15.87
CA GLU A 273 18.01 8.94 14.89
C GLU A 273 16.49 8.66 14.72
N LYS A 274 15.90 7.78 15.54
CA LYS A 274 14.50 7.32 15.45
C LYS A 274 14.12 6.68 14.11
N LYS A 275 15.11 6.22 13.34
CA LYS A 275 14.92 5.45 12.10
C LYS A 275 14.72 3.98 12.43
N HIS A 276 13.72 3.68 13.27
CA HIS A 276 13.52 2.37 13.90
C HIS A 276 13.52 1.20 12.90
N THR A 277 12.90 1.36 11.74
CA THR A 277 12.87 0.32 10.72
C THR A 277 14.21 0.04 10.08
N LYS A 278 15.00 1.09 9.80
CA LYS A 278 16.35 0.87 9.26
C LYS A 278 17.24 0.21 10.30
N ALA A 279 17.03 0.52 11.59
CA ALA A 279 17.71 -0.17 12.68
C ALA A 279 17.32 -1.65 12.76
N ILE A 280 16.03 -1.98 12.61
CA ILE A 280 15.55 -3.37 12.51
C ILE A 280 16.26 -4.12 11.38
N ASP A 281 16.34 -3.54 10.18
CA ASP A 281 17.04 -4.15 9.04
C ASP A 281 18.52 -4.48 9.35
N HIS A 282 19.25 -3.55 9.98
CA HIS A 282 20.65 -3.78 10.33
C HIS A 282 20.82 -4.84 11.41
N TYR A 283 19.93 -4.90 12.42
CA TYR A 283 19.96 -5.98 13.40
C TYR A 283 19.60 -7.34 12.78
N LEU A 284 18.63 -7.39 11.86
CA LEU A 284 18.30 -8.61 11.13
C LEU A 284 19.52 -9.16 10.38
N ARG A 285 20.22 -8.29 9.66
CA ARG A 285 21.47 -8.65 8.98
C ARG A 285 22.56 -9.07 9.96
N ALA A 286 22.61 -8.50 11.17
CA ALA A 286 23.57 -8.89 12.19
C ALA A 286 23.30 -10.30 12.74
N VAL A 287 22.03 -10.66 12.99
CA VAL A 287 21.66 -12.01 13.44
C VAL A 287 21.71 -13.05 12.32
N ASP A 288 21.64 -12.61 11.06
CA ASP A 288 21.87 -13.49 9.90
C ASP A 288 23.34 -13.93 9.76
N LEU A 289 24.30 -13.15 10.29
CA LEU A 289 25.72 -13.51 10.30
C LEU A 289 26.05 -14.56 11.37
N ASP A 290 25.56 -14.32 12.59
CA ASP A 290 25.60 -15.27 13.69
C ASP A 290 24.38 -15.03 14.59
N PRO A 291 23.48 -16.02 14.71
CA PRO A 291 22.21 -15.83 15.41
C PRO A 291 22.33 -15.94 16.92
N VAL A 292 23.47 -16.29 17.51
CA VAL A 292 23.61 -16.50 18.96
C VAL A 292 24.73 -15.70 19.61
N SER A 293 25.74 -15.26 18.85
CA SER A 293 26.90 -14.51 19.38
C SER A 293 26.52 -13.18 20.05
N TYR A 294 25.38 -12.59 19.70
CA TYR A 294 24.91 -11.31 20.25
C TYR A 294 23.42 -11.34 20.65
N PRO A 295 23.06 -11.94 21.80
CA PRO A 295 21.67 -12.06 22.25
C PRO A 295 20.93 -10.71 22.37
N ALA A 296 21.64 -9.65 22.73
CA ALA A 296 21.07 -8.30 22.85
C ALA A 296 20.46 -7.76 21.55
N ALA A 297 20.84 -8.29 20.37
CA ALA A 297 20.14 -7.94 19.12
C ALA A 297 18.65 -8.29 19.19
N TYR A 298 18.27 -9.44 19.76
CA TYR A 298 16.87 -9.85 19.84
C TYR A 298 16.08 -8.98 20.83
N PHE A 299 16.68 -8.59 21.94
CA PHE A 299 16.08 -7.61 22.85
C PHE A 299 15.82 -6.28 22.14
N ASN A 300 16.81 -5.77 21.40
CA ASN A 300 16.67 -4.52 20.65
C ASN A 300 15.67 -4.63 19.50
N LEU A 301 15.69 -5.74 18.75
CA LEU A 301 14.70 -6.03 17.71
C LEU A 301 13.28 -6.06 18.29
N ALA A 302 13.10 -6.63 19.49
CA ALA A 302 11.82 -6.66 20.17
C ALA A 302 11.32 -5.25 20.51
N LEU A 303 12.15 -4.44 21.16
CA LEU A 303 11.80 -3.06 21.52
C LEU A 303 11.52 -2.19 20.30
N LEU A 304 12.37 -2.26 19.27
CA LEU A 304 12.20 -1.54 18.02
C LEU A 304 10.91 -1.96 17.30
N SER A 305 10.60 -3.26 17.28
CA SER A 305 9.37 -3.79 16.71
C SER A 305 8.14 -3.25 17.45
N ALA A 306 8.19 -3.17 18.78
CA ALA A 306 7.12 -2.57 19.57
C ALA A 306 6.96 -1.06 19.30
N GLN A 307 8.06 -0.32 19.09
CA GLN A 307 8.02 1.11 18.72
C GLN A 307 7.35 1.36 17.37
N VAL A 308 7.37 0.39 16.46
CA VAL A 308 6.61 0.43 15.20
C VAL A 308 5.27 -0.32 15.27
N ASN A 309 4.75 -0.55 16.49
CA ASN A 309 3.47 -1.21 16.80
C ASN A 309 3.35 -2.66 16.28
N ARG A 310 4.48 -3.36 16.12
CA ARG A 310 4.55 -4.76 15.67
C ARG A 310 4.62 -5.71 16.85
N PHE A 311 3.61 -5.70 17.71
CA PHE A 311 3.64 -6.42 18.98
C PHE A 311 3.82 -7.95 18.85
N LYS A 312 3.20 -8.61 17.86
CA LYS A 312 3.42 -10.05 17.60
C LYS A 312 4.88 -10.37 17.30
N VAL A 313 5.52 -9.54 16.46
CA VAL A 313 6.93 -9.68 16.09
C VAL A 313 7.83 -9.35 17.29
N ALA A 314 7.49 -8.32 18.05
CA ALA A 314 8.21 -7.94 19.27
C ALA A 314 8.25 -9.09 20.29
N ILE A 315 7.11 -9.75 20.52
CA ILE A 315 7.02 -10.93 21.40
C ILE A 315 7.92 -12.06 20.90
N SER A 316 7.91 -12.34 19.59
CA SER A 316 8.77 -13.39 19.01
C SER A 316 10.25 -13.16 19.29
N TYR A 317 10.74 -11.93 19.04
CA TYR A 317 12.14 -11.59 19.32
C TYR A 317 12.47 -11.57 20.82
N MET A 318 11.56 -11.09 21.67
CA MET A 318 11.81 -11.12 23.11
C MET A 318 11.89 -12.54 23.67
N LYS A 319 11.09 -13.47 23.12
CA LYS A 319 11.19 -14.91 23.43
C LYS A 319 12.53 -15.49 22.98
N GLN A 320 13.05 -15.11 21.81
CA GLN A 320 14.38 -15.53 21.36
C GLN A 320 15.50 -15.00 22.26
N TYR A 321 15.39 -13.75 22.72
CA TYR A 321 16.31 -13.17 23.70
C TYR A 321 16.33 -13.98 25.01
N LEU A 322 15.16 -14.23 25.59
CA LEU A 322 15.01 -15.01 26.82
C LEU A 322 15.44 -16.47 26.64
N LEU A 323 15.35 -17.01 25.44
CA LEU A 323 15.87 -18.34 25.14
C LEU A 323 17.41 -18.36 25.19
N LEU A 324 18.08 -17.32 24.71
CA LEU A 324 19.55 -17.24 24.77
C LEU A 324 20.05 -16.90 26.18
N GLU A 325 19.38 -15.97 26.87
CA GLU A 325 19.81 -15.40 28.14
C GLU A 325 18.67 -15.45 29.19
N PRO A 326 18.26 -16.66 29.65
CA PRO A 326 17.13 -16.80 30.57
C PRO A 326 17.38 -16.19 31.96
N ASP A 327 18.65 -16.09 32.37
CA ASP A 327 19.07 -15.57 33.67
C ASP A 327 19.62 -14.13 33.60
N ALA A 328 19.37 -13.43 32.49
CA ALA A 328 19.75 -12.02 32.36
C ALA A 328 19.11 -11.16 33.46
N LYS A 329 19.80 -10.10 33.89
CA LYS A 329 19.32 -9.21 34.95
C LYS A 329 17.97 -8.56 34.61
N ASP A 330 17.72 -8.35 33.34
CA ASP A 330 16.52 -7.78 32.75
C ASP A 330 15.54 -8.84 32.22
N ALA A 331 15.77 -10.14 32.46
CA ALA A 331 14.89 -11.22 32.01
C ALA A 331 13.44 -11.07 32.53
N ARG A 332 13.27 -10.63 33.79
CA ARG A 332 11.93 -10.36 34.33
C ARG A 332 11.24 -9.22 33.60
N SER A 333 11.94 -8.12 33.36
CA SER A 333 11.44 -6.97 32.61
C SER A 333 11.09 -7.34 31.16
N ALA A 334 11.91 -8.19 30.53
CA ALA A 334 11.64 -8.74 29.19
C ALA A 334 10.35 -9.58 29.17
N GLN A 335 10.12 -10.41 30.19
CA GLN A 335 8.89 -11.18 30.33
C GLN A 335 7.67 -10.28 30.56
N ASP A 336 7.79 -9.23 31.37
CA ASP A 336 6.71 -8.27 31.60
C ASP A 336 6.33 -7.53 30.31
N LYS A 337 7.31 -7.18 29.46
CA LYS A 337 7.06 -6.61 28.13
C LYS A 337 6.28 -7.56 27.21
N ILE A 338 6.55 -8.87 27.28
CA ILE A 338 5.75 -9.85 26.54
C ILE A 338 4.28 -9.77 26.96
N TYR A 339 3.97 -9.74 28.26
CA TYR A 339 2.59 -9.65 28.73
C TYR A 339 1.90 -8.33 28.33
N GLU A 340 2.62 -7.20 28.42
CA GLU A 340 2.10 -5.91 27.94
C GLU A 340 1.74 -5.97 26.45
N TRP A 341 2.58 -6.58 25.64
CA TRP A 341 2.36 -6.69 24.19
C TRP A 341 1.32 -7.73 23.82
N GLU A 342 1.17 -8.81 24.59
CA GLU A 342 0.09 -9.79 24.42
C GLU A 342 -1.28 -9.11 24.60
N LEU A 343 -1.43 -8.25 25.60
CA LEU A 343 -2.63 -7.42 25.77
C LEU A 343 -2.85 -6.51 24.55
N LYS A 344 -1.80 -5.83 24.05
CA LYS A 344 -1.92 -4.97 22.85
C LYS A 344 -2.32 -5.74 21.59
N VAL A 345 -1.87 -6.98 21.44
CA VAL A 345 -2.29 -7.85 20.33
C VAL A 345 -3.78 -8.21 20.45
N GLN A 346 -4.25 -8.51 21.67
CA GLN A 346 -5.67 -8.81 21.92
C GLN A 346 -6.55 -7.58 21.68
N GLU A 347 -6.16 -6.41 22.22
CA GLU A 347 -6.83 -5.14 21.96
C GLU A 347 -6.87 -4.82 20.47
N GLY A 348 -5.80 -5.13 19.72
CA GLY A 348 -5.71 -4.87 18.28
C GLY A 348 -6.57 -5.77 17.39
N ALA A 349 -6.97 -6.95 17.88
CA ALA A 349 -7.78 -7.93 17.16
C ALA A 349 -9.30 -7.73 17.33
N GLN A 350 -9.70 -6.91 18.30
CA GLN A 350 -11.08 -6.42 18.51
C GLN A 350 -11.28 -5.09 17.80
#